data_AF-A0A7C9J7V3-F1
#
_entry.id   AF-A0A7C9J7V3-F1
#
_cell.length_a   1.000
_cell.length_b   1.000
_cell.length_c   1.000
_cell.angle_alpha   90.00
_cell.angle_beta   90.00
_cell.angle_gamma   90.00
#
_symmetry.space_group_name_H-M   'P 1'
#
loop_
_entity.id
_entity.type
_entity.pdbx_description
1 polymer ?
#
loop_
_entity_poly.entity_id
_entity_poly.type
_entity_poly.pdbx_seq_one_letter_code
_entity_poly.pdbx_strand_id
1 'polypeptide(L)'
;MLGGLVSGTVAGAFGGLVSVVPDAVRTWALIPVVAVLLAFELAGRPLALIQNRRLVPQEIIPRSRFEGPFQFGFEMGTGVRTFTPTALPHALVLTVVLVGGLLPGVLAGLGFGLGRVLMPLTRSLSGDPSGWDRHLLGGLAWVGRWCAAGFLAALAVLLLGW
;
A
#
# COMPACT_ATOMS: atom_id res chain seq x y z
N MET A 1 -9.54 5.00 4.08
CA MET A 1 -10.15 3.85 3.38
C MET A 1 -10.66 4.20 1.98
N LEU A 2 -11.54 5.19 1.83
CA LEU A 2 -12.11 5.56 0.51
C LEU A 2 -11.05 5.84 -0.57
N GLY A 3 -10.01 6.61 -0.27
CA GLY A 3 -8.92 6.85 -1.23
C GLY A 3 -8.19 5.57 -1.65
N GLY A 4 -8.04 4.60 -0.74
CA GLY A 4 -7.41 3.31 -1.04
C GLY A 4 -8.27 2.46 -1.95
N LEU A 5 -9.58 2.43 -1.69
CA LEU A 5 -10.56 1.80 -2.56
C LEU A 5 -10.51 2.39 -3.98
N VAL A 6 -10.48 3.72 -4.10
CA VAL A 6 -10.36 4.39 -5.41
C VAL A 6 -9.06 3.99 -6.10
N SER A 7 -7.90 4.09 -5.44
CA SER A 7 -6.61 3.69 -6.03
C SER A 7 -6.59 2.22 -6.45
N GLY A 8 -7.15 1.32 -5.64
CA GLY A 8 -7.25 -0.10 -5.94
C GLY A 8 -8.15 -0.41 -7.13
N THR A 9 -9.32 0.23 -7.21
CA THR A 9 -10.24 0.11 -8.36
C THR A 9 -9.58 0.64 -9.64
N VAL A 10 -8.88 1.77 -9.57
CA VAL A 10 -8.15 2.33 -10.72
C VAL A 10 -7.04 1.37 -11.17
N ALA A 11 -6.25 0.83 -10.25
CA ALA A 11 -5.22 -0.17 -10.57
C ALA A 11 -5.83 -1.43 -11.21
N GLY A 12 -6.95 -1.91 -10.67
CA GLY A 12 -7.68 -3.06 -11.23
C GLY A 12 -8.23 -2.79 -12.63
N ALA A 13 -8.73 -1.57 -12.89
CA ALA A 13 -9.19 -1.14 -14.21
C ALA A 13 -8.03 -1.08 -15.23
N PHE A 14 -6.85 -0.61 -14.82
CA PHE A 14 -5.64 -0.69 -15.65
C PHE A 14 -5.27 -2.13 -15.99
N GLY A 15 -5.53 -3.09 -15.10
CA GLY A 15 -5.34 -4.51 -15.41
C GLY A 15 -6.22 -4.99 -16.57
N GLY A 16 -7.41 -4.42 -16.74
CA GLY A 16 -8.23 -4.65 -17.93
C GLY A 16 -7.57 -4.17 -19.22
N LEU A 17 -6.87 -3.03 -19.19
CA LEU A 17 -6.13 -2.53 -20.36
C LEU A 17 -4.91 -3.39 -20.70
N VAL A 18 -4.25 -3.94 -19.67
CA VAL A 18 -3.07 -4.80 -19.85
C VAL A 18 -3.45 -6.24 -20.26
N SER A 19 -4.73 -6.60 -20.23
CA SER A 19 -5.22 -7.93 -20.64
C SER A 19 -4.94 -8.31 -22.10
N VAL A 20 -4.61 -7.33 -22.95
CA VAL A 20 -4.17 -7.56 -24.34
C VAL A 20 -2.82 -8.29 -24.39
N VAL A 21 -2.00 -8.18 -23.34
CA VAL A 21 -0.70 -8.83 -23.23
C VAL A 21 -0.88 -10.27 -22.70
N PRO A 22 -0.26 -11.30 -23.32
CA PRO A 22 -0.39 -12.68 -22.87
C PRO A 22 -0.01 -12.88 -21.40
N ASP A 23 -0.76 -13.72 -20.69
CA ASP A 23 -0.61 -13.98 -19.25
C ASP A 23 0.82 -14.39 -18.88
N ALA A 24 1.43 -15.27 -19.67
CA ALA A 24 2.80 -15.70 -19.47
C ALA A 24 3.78 -14.50 -19.46
N VAL A 25 3.63 -13.56 -20.40
CA VAL A 25 4.49 -12.38 -20.50
C VAL A 25 4.31 -11.48 -19.28
N ARG A 26 3.05 -11.27 -18.84
CA ARG A 26 2.72 -10.46 -17.67
C ARG A 26 3.33 -11.05 -16.39
N THR A 27 3.19 -12.35 -16.21
CA THR A 27 3.72 -13.09 -15.06
C THR A 27 5.24 -13.12 -15.04
N TRP A 28 5.89 -13.43 -16.16
CA TRP A 28 7.35 -13.44 -16.25
C TRP A 28 7.98 -12.05 -16.11
N ALA A 29 7.27 -10.98 -16.47
CA ALA A 29 7.69 -9.61 -16.18
C ALA A 29 7.52 -9.25 -14.70
N LEU A 30 6.44 -9.72 -14.06
CA LEU A 30 6.13 -9.42 -12.66
C LEU A 30 7.14 -10.05 -11.69
N ILE A 31 7.44 -11.34 -11.86
CA ILE A 31 8.26 -12.13 -10.92
C ILE A 31 9.60 -11.46 -10.59
N PRO A 32 10.47 -11.09 -11.55
CA PRO A 32 11.78 -10.52 -11.23
C PRO A 32 11.65 -9.16 -10.54
N VAL A 33 10.68 -8.33 -10.95
CA VAL A 33 10.47 -7.01 -10.34
C VAL A 33 10.03 -7.15 -8.89
N VAL A 34 9.04 -8.00 -8.62
CA VAL A 34 8.56 -8.26 -7.26
C VAL A 34 9.65 -8.89 -6.40
N ALA A 35 10.43 -9.82 -6.94
CA ALA A 35 11.55 -10.43 -6.23
C ALA A 35 12.60 -9.39 -5.81
N VAL A 36 12.96 -8.46 -6.70
CA VAL A 36 13.87 -7.35 -6.37
C VAL A 36 13.27 -6.46 -5.27
N LEU A 37 12.02 -6.01 -5.43
CA LEU A 37 11.37 -5.14 -4.43
C LEU A 37 11.33 -5.82 -3.05
N LEU A 38 10.99 -7.10 -2.99
CA LEU A 38 10.96 -7.86 -1.74
C LEU A 38 12.35 -8.11 -1.15
N ALA A 39 13.38 -8.33 -1.97
CA ALA A 39 14.73 -8.48 -1.48
C ALA A 39 15.22 -7.20 -0.76
N PHE A 40 14.93 -6.02 -1.34
CA PHE A 40 15.24 -4.75 -0.68
C PHE A 40 14.42 -4.53 0.59
N GLU A 41 13.12 -4.84 0.55
CA GLU A 41 12.22 -4.75 1.70
C GLU A 41 12.70 -5.61 2.88
N LEU A 42 13.02 -6.88 2.61
CA LEU A 42 13.48 -7.83 3.64
C LEU A 42 14.89 -7.52 4.14
N ALA A 43 15.74 -6.94 3.30
CA ALA A 43 17.06 -6.45 3.69
C ALA A 43 17.01 -5.15 4.52
N GLY A 44 15.84 -4.53 4.67
CA GLY A 44 15.69 -3.23 5.34
C GLY A 44 16.44 -2.11 4.62
N ARG A 45 16.70 -2.26 3.32
CA ARG A 45 17.45 -1.29 2.53
C ARG A 45 16.49 -0.34 1.81
N PRO A 46 16.69 0.98 1.92
CA PRO A 46 15.82 1.93 1.24
C PRO A 46 16.00 1.81 -0.27
N LEU A 47 14.91 1.58 -0.99
CA LEU A 47 14.88 1.67 -2.44
C LEU A 47 14.31 3.03 -2.84
N ALA A 48 15.08 3.80 -3.61
CA ALA A 48 14.64 5.10 -4.10
C ALA A 48 13.62 4.94 -5.24
N LEU A 49 12.36 4.71 -4.86
CA LEU A 49 11.24 4.66 -5.80
C LEU A 49 10.76 6.08 -6.16
N ILE A 50 10.20 6.22 -7.37
CA ILE A 50 9.57 7.47 -7.82
C ILE A 50 8.31 7.67 -6.99
N GLN A 51 8.37 8.59 -6.03
CA GLN A 51 7.24 8.93 -5.17
C GLN A 51 7.32 10.39 -4.71
N ASN A 52 6.16 10.93 -4.32
CA ASN A 52 6.07 12.27 -3.78
C ASN A 52 6.74 12.32 -2.38
N ARG A 53 7.86 13.03 -2.26
CA ARG A 53 8.67 13.11 -1.02
C ARG A 53 8.16 14.15 -0.01
N ARG A 54 6.93 14.64 -0.18
CA ARG A 54 6.32 15.57 0.76
C ARG A 54 5.82 14.80 1.97
N LEU A 55 6.32 15.16 3.15
CA LEU A 55 5.66 14.85 4.42
C LEU A 55 4.43 15.77 4.55
N VAL A 56 3.43 15.29 5.27
CA VAL A 56 2.14 15.96 5.47
C VAL A 56 2.31 17.48 5.68
N PRO A 57 1.78 18.34 4.79
CA PRO A 57 1.85 19.79 4.98
C PRO A 57 1.11 20.18 6.27
N GLN A 58 1.82 20.81 7.20
CA GLN A 58 1.26 21.31 8.47
C GLN A 58 0.17 22.38 8.26
N GLU A 59 0.12 22.95 7.04
CA GLU A 59 -0.77 24.04 6.61
C GLU A 59 -2.25 23.64 6.49
N ILE A 60 -2.58 22.34 6.49
CA ILE A 60 -3.94 21.83 6.25
C ILE A 60 -4.76 21.77 7.55
N ILE A 61 -4.10 21.88 8.71
CA ILE A 61 -4.74 21.69 10.02
C ILE A 61 -5.66 22.87 10.48
N PRO A 62 -5.60 24.12 9.96
CA PRO A 62 -6.54 25.16 10.43
C PRO A 62 -7.68 25.58 9.46
N ARG A 63 -7.80 25.06 8.22
CA ARG A 63 -8.61 25.77 7.19
C ARG A 63 -10.09 25.43 7.01
N SER A 64 -10.67 24.35 7.56
CA SER A 64 -12.13 24.19 7.49
C SER A 64 -12.73 23.29 8.56
N ARG A 65 -14.00 23.56 8.88
CA ARG A 65 -14.72 23.06 10.06
C ARG A 65 -14.99 21.55 10.06
N PHE A 66 -14.77 20.83 8.96
CA PHE A 66 -14.90 19.36 8.87
C PHE A 66 -14.27 18.80 7.58
N GLU A 67 -14.29 19.54 6.47
CA GLU A 67 -13.86 19.06 5.15
C GLU A 67 -12.35 18.79 5.03
N GLY A 68 -11.51 19.60 5.67
CA GLY A 68 -10.04 19.48 5.60
C GLY A 68 -9.52 18.13 6.09
N PRO A 69 -9.88 17.66 7.30
CA PRO A 69 -9.52 16.33 7.78
C PRO A 69 -10.03 15.18 6.89
N PHE A 70 -11.24 15.30 6.33
CA PHE A 70 -11.80 14.28 5.44
C PHE A 70 -11.07 14.22 4.10
N GLN A 71 -10.84 15.37 3.46
CA GLN A 71 -10.06 15.46 2.22
C GLN A 71 -8.65 14.93 2.43
N PHE A 72 -8.00 15.34 3.53
CA PHE A 72 -6.68 14.86 3.88
C PHE A 72 -6.69 13.33 4.05
N GLY A 73 -7.63 12.77 4.82
CA GLY A 73 -7.77 11.32 4.99
C GLY A 73 -8.01 10.57 3.68
N PHE A 74 -8.75 11.16 2.74
CA PHE A 74 -8.95 10.62 1.40
C PHE A 74 -7.64 10.62 0.60
N GLU A 75 -6.98 11.77 0.49
CA GLU A 75 -5.71 11.91 -0.26
C GLU A 75 -4.59 11.03 0.32
N MET A 76 -4.50 10.95 1.65
CA MET A 76 -3.64 10.02 2.37
C MET A 76 -3.93 8.57 1.99
N GLY A 77 -5.23 8.23 1.88
CA GLY A 77 -5.70 6.93 1.45
C GLY A 77 -5.35 6.59 0.01
N THR A 78 -5.17 7.56 -0.88
CA THR A 78 -4.77 7.29 -2.28
C THR A 78 -3.29 6.93 -2.43
N GLY A 79 -2.45 7.32 -1.47
CA GLY A 79 -0.99 7.17 -1.53
C GLY A 79 -0.27 8.25 -2.35
N VAL A 80 -0.98 9.16 -3.01
CA VAL A 80 -0.39 10.17 -3.92
C VAL A 80 0.33 11.31 -3.19
N ARG A 81 -0.12 11.64 -1.97
CA ARG A 81 0.46 12.73 -1.18
C ARG A 81 1.59 12.33 -0.24
N THR A 82 1.62 11.08 0.22
CA THR A 82 2.60 10.68 1.24
C THR A 82 3.62 9.71 0.74
N PHE A 83 4.86 10.05 1.06
CA PHE A 83 5.98 9.15 1.07
C PHE A 83 5.60 7.84 1.79
N THR A 84 5.81 6.73 1.09
CA THR A 84 5.67 5.38 1.62
C THR A 84 7.09 4.83 1.80
N PRO A 85 7.50 4.51 3.05
CA PRO A 85 8.86 4.05 3.35
C PRO A 85 9.14 2.60 2.94
N THR A 86 8.13 1.90 2.42
CA THR A 86 8.15 0.49 2.02
C THR A 86 7.89 0.37 0.52
N ALA A 87 8.53 -0.61 -0.11
CA ALA A 87 8.31 -0.95 -1.52
C ALA A 87 7.00 -1.73 -1.74
N LEU A 88 6.39 -2.27 -0.67
CA LEU A 88 5.25 -3.20 -0.77
C LEU A 88 4.03 -2.62 -1.51
N PRO A 89 3.60 -1.36 -1.30
CA PRO A 89 2.46 -0.82 -2.05
C PRO A 89 2.73 -0.70 -3.56
N HIS A 90 3.99 -0.49 -3.96
CA HIS A 90 4.36 -0.47 -5.37
C HIS A 90 4.30 -1.88 -5.97
N ALA A 91 4.80 -2.88 -5.24
CA ALA A 91 4.69 -4.29 -5.63
C ALA A 91 3.21 -4.71 -5.74
N LEU A 92 2.36 -4.29 -4.79
CA LEU A 92 0.92 -4.54 -4.79
C LEU A 92 0.22 -3.97 -6.03
N VAL A 93 0.49 -2.70 -6.37
CA VAL A 93 -0.08 -2.07 -7.57
C VAL A 93 0.37 -2.81 -8.83
N LEU A 94 1.66 -3.15 -8.92
CA LEU A 94 2.19 -3.88 -10.08
C LEU A 94 1.53 -5.26 -10.24
N THR A 95 1.38 -6.00 -9.15
CA THR A 95 0.67 -7.29 -9.14
C THR A 95 -0.78 -7.13 -9.59
N VAL A 96 -1.52 -6.16 -9.04
CA VAL A 96 -2.92 -5.91 -9.42
C VAL A 96 -3.04 -5.59 -10.91
N VAL A 97 -2.19 -4.70 -11.42
CA VAL A 97 -2.23 -4.27 -12.83
C VAL A 97 -1.83 -5.39 -13.78
N LEU A 98 -0.77 -6.16 -13.47
CA LEU A 98 -0.28 -7.17 -14.41
C LEU A 98 -1.13 -8.44 -14.39
N VAL A 99 -1.55 -8.90 -13.21
CA VAL A 99 -2.11 -10.26 -13.03
C VAL A 99 -3.39 -10.32 -12.19
N GLY A 100 -3.76 -9.26 -11.47
CA GLY A 100 -4.92 -9.30 -10.55
C GLY A 100 -6.26 -8.89 -11.17
N GLY A 101 -6.31 -7.77 -11.90
CA GLY A 101 -7.57 -7.22 -12.41
C GLY A 101 -8.45 -6.60 -11.31
N LEU A 102 -9.75 -6.44 -11.60
CA LEU A 102 -10.63 -5.55 -10.83
C LEU A 102 -10.87 -5.99 -9.38
N LEU A 103 -11.25 -7.26 -9.15
CA LEU A 103 -11.58 -7.74 -7.81
C LEU A 103 -10.36 -7.73 -6.87
N PRO A 104 -9.20 -8.31 -7.24
CA PRO A 104 -7.96 -8.14 -6.47
C PRO A 104 -7.57 -6.67 -6.27
N GLY A 105 -7.80 -5.80 -7.25
CA GLY A 105 -7.58 -4.36 -7.11
C GLY A 105 -8.45 -3.72 -6.02
N VAL A 106 -9.75 -4.01 -5.99
CA VAL A 106 -10.68 -3.55 -4.94
C VAL A 106 -10.24 -4.06 -3.57
N LEU A 107 -9.92 -5.35 -3.43
CA LEU A 107 -9.48 -5.96 -2.17
C LEU A 107 -8.15 -5.37 -1.69
N ALA A 108 -7.19 -5.18 -2.60
CA ALA A 108 -5.91 -4.54 -2.32
C ALA A 108 -6.10 -3.09 -1.84
N GLY A 109 -6.97 -2.33 -2.51
CA GLY A 109 -7.32 -0.96 -2.14
C GLY A 109 -7.98 -0.86 -0.77
N LEU A 110 -8.90 -1.78 -0.45
CA LEU A 110 -9.52 -1.89 0.86
C LEU A 110 -8.50 -2.23 1.94
N GLY A 111 -7.64 -3.23 1.72
CA GLY A 111 -6.59 -3.62 2.66
C GLY A 111 -5.59 -2.50 2.94
N PHE A 112 -5.12 -1.82 1.89
CA PHE A 112 -4.26 -0.65 2.00
C PHE A 112 -4.93 0.47 2.79
N GLY A 113 -6.19 0.78 2.44
CA GLY A 113 -6.99 1.79 3.11
C GLY A 113 -7.28 1.47 4.58
N LEU A 114 -7.49 0.20 4.92
CA LEU A 114 -7.67 -0.30 6.28
C LEU A 114 -6.40 -0.14 7.10
N GLY A 115 -5.25 -0.57 6.58
CA GLY A 115 -3.96 -0.43 7.28
C GLY A 115 -3.66 1.03 7.65
N ARG A 116 -3.96 1.97 6.75
CA ARG A 116 -3.82 3.41 6.98
C ARG A 116 -4.77 3.97 8.05
N VAL A 117 -5.90 3.32 8.31
CA VAL A 117 -6.87 3.73 9.36
C VAL A 117 -6.57 3.04 10.69
N LEU A 118 -6.18 1.77 10.67
CA LEU A 118 -5.87 1.00 11.87
C LEU A 118 -4.74 1.62 12.68
N MET A 119 -3.71 2.15 12.01
CA MET A 119 -2.56 2.77 12.69
C MET A 119 -2.98 3.96 13.59
N PRO A 120 -3.60 5.05 13.08
CA PRO A 120 -4.04 6.16 13.93
C PRO A 120 -5.17 5.77 14.88
N LEU A 121 -6.06 4.84 14.49
CA LEU A 121 -7.15 4.38 15.35
C LEU A 121 -6.61 3.66 16.59
N THR A 122 -5.75 2.66 16.41
CA THR A 122 -5.14 1.92 17.53
C THR A 122 -4.31 2.83 18.43
N ARG A 123 -3.59 3.81 17.85
CA ARG A 123 -2.89 4.84 18.61
C ARG A 123 -3.84 5.74 19.42
N SER A 124 -5.00 6.10 18.87
CA SER A 124 -5.99 6.91 19.60
C SER A 124 -6.68 6.13 20.72
N LEU A 125 -6.87 4.82 20.51
CA LEU A 125 -7.52 3.92 21.47
C LEU A 125 -6.56 3.41 22.55
N SER A 126 -5.25 3.63 22.41
CA SER A 126 -4.25 3.06 23.34
C SER A 126 -4.28 3.70 24.73
N GLY A 127 -4.84 4.90 24.89
CA GLY A 127 -4.80 5.69 26.13
C GLY A 127 -3.41 6.21 26.51
N ASP A 128 -2.33 5.57 26.04
CA ASP A 128 -0.94 6.02 26.09
C ASP A 128 -0.35 6.06 24.67
N PRO A 129 -0.44 7.21 23.98
CA PRO A 129 0.15 7.37 22.65
C PRO A 129 1.67 7.22 22.64
N SER A 130 2.35 7.60 23.72
CA SER A 130 3.81 7.60 23.80
C SER A 130 4.39 6.19 23.96
N GLY A 131 3.74 5.34 24.76
CA GLY A 131 4.04 3.92 24.86
C GLY A 131 3.71 3.17 23.58
N TRP A 132 2.60 3.51 22.93
CA TRP A 132 2.22 2.93 21.64
C TRP A 132 3.27 3.24 20.55
N ASP A 133 3.73 4.49 20.46
CA ASP A 133 4.74 4.90 19.48
C ASP A 133 6.07 4.14 19.72
N ARG A 134 6.51 4.00 20.98
CA ARG A 134 7.70 3.22 21.34
C ARG A 134 7.57 1.74 20.96
N HIS A 135 6.41 1.14 21.23
CA HIS A 135 6.15 -0.26 20.92
C HIS A 135 6.17 -0.50 19.40
N LEU A 136 5.51 0.37 18.63
CA LEU A 136 5.51 0.28 17.17
C LEU A 136 6.93 0.42 16.60
N LEU A 137 7.70 1.41 17.08
CA LEU A 137 9.08 1.62 16.61
C LEU A 137 9.98 0.41 16.90
N GLY A 138 9.83 -0.22 18.07
CA GLY A 138 10.55 -1.47 18.39
C GLY A 138 10.12 -2.67 17.54
N GLY A 139 8.87 -2.68 17.06
CA GLY A 139 8.29 -3.76 16.26
C GLY A 139 8.30 -3.53 14.74
N LEU A 140 8.75 -2.37 14.26
CA LEU A 140 8.51 -1.94 12.87
C LEU A 140 9.05 -2.92 11.82
N ALA A 141 10.24 -3.48 12.07
CA ALA A 141 10.82 -4.50 11.19
C ALA A 141 9.98 -5.79 11.13
N TRP A 142 9.38 -6.18 12.25
CA TRP A 142 8.47 -7.33 12.30
C TRP A 142 7.17 -7.05 11.56
N VAL A 143 6.58 -5.86 11.75
CA VAL A 143 5.39 -5.43 10.99
C VAL A 143 5.67 -5.49 9.49
N GLY A 144 6.81 -4.95 9.04
CA GLY A 144 7.22 -5.03 7.64
C GLY A 144 7.35 -6.47 7.12
N ARG A 145 8.00 -7.36 7.89
CA ARG A 145 8.11 -8.78 7.55
C ARG A 145 6.75 -9.48 7.44
N TRP A 146 5.83 -9.21 8.36
CA TRP A 146 4.47 -9.77 8.31
C TRP A 146 3.69 -9.26 7.10
N CYS A 147 3.81 -7.98 6.76
CA CYS A 147 3.21 -7.43 5.56
C CYS A 147 3.81 -8.06 4.29
N ALA A 148 5.14 -8.26 4.24
CA ALA A 148 5.81 -8.90 3.12
C ALA A 148 5.39 -10.38 2.98
N ALA A 149 5.30 -11.11 4.09
CA ALA A 149 4.84 -12.50 4.11
C ALA A 149 3.37 -12.62 3.66
N GLY A 150 2.50 -11.74 4.14
CA GLY A 150 1.10 -11.68 3.72
C GLY A 150 0.96 -11.36 2.23
N PHE A 151 1.77 -10.43 1.72
CA PHE A 151 1.83 -10.12 0.29
C PHE A 151 2.29 -11.33 -0.53
N LEU A 152 3.35 -12.03 -0.11
CA LEU A 152 3.83 -13.24 -0.79
C LEU A 152 2.77 -14.35 -0.82
N ALA A 153 2.07 -14.56 0.30
CA ALA A 153 0.98 -15.53 0.36
C ALA A 153 -0.14 -15.16 -0.61
N ALA A 154 -0.55 -13.90 -0.64
CA ALA A 154 -1.58 -13.41 -1.57
C ALA A 154 -1.13 -13.55 -3.05
N LEU A 155 0.14 -13.25 -3.35
CA LEU A 155 0.72 -13.43 -4.68
C LEU A 155 0.73 -14.91 -5.08
N ALA A 156 1.12 -15.80 -4.18
CA ALA A 156 1.11 -17.24 -4.45
C ALA A 156 -0.30 -17.75 -4.73
N VAL A 157 -1.29 -17.36 -3.92
CA VAL A 157 -2.71 -17.68 -4.17
C VAL A 157 -3.16 -17.17 -5.53
N LEU A 158 -2.75 -15.95 -5.91
CA LEU A 158 -3.13 -15.36 -7.18
C LEU A 158 -2.44 -16.01 -8.39
N LEU A 159 -1.21 -16.50 -8.24
CA LEU A 159 -0.49 -17.20 -9.32
C LEU A 159 -0.84 -18.68 -9.43
N LEU A 160 -1.29 -19.32 -8.35
CA LEU A 160 -1.66 -20.74 -8.29
C LEU A 160 -3.17 -20.96 -8.45
N GLY A 161 -3.98 -19.93 -8.24
CA GLY A 161 -5.45 -19.98 -8.31
C GLY A 161 -6.03 -19.92 -9.73
N TRP A 162 -5.18 -20.09 -10.75
CA TRP A 162 -5.54 -20.18 -12.16
C TRP A 162 -4.96 -21.46 -12.78
#